data_AF-A0A6N7FCQ0-F1
#
_entry.id   AF-A0A6N7FCQ0-F1
#
_cell.length_a   1.000
_cell.length_b   1.000
_cell.length_c   1.000
_cell.angle_alpha   90.00
_cell.angle_beta   90.00
_cell.angle_gamma   90.00
#
_symmetry.space_group_name_H-M   'P 1'
#
loop_
_entity.id
_entity.type
_entity.pdbx_description
1 polymer ?
#
loop_
_entity_poly.entity_id
_entity_poly.type
_entity_poly.pdbx_seq_one_letter_code
_entity_poly.pdbx_strand_id
1 'polypeptide(L)'
;MRRIEPETGRGGASRVKPPQGTGTMAKIRHIAIKSDDPIKLAQFYEDTMDMKVILRRPTGAIYMTDGYMNVALLPVRDGGKPGIDHFGFEVDSIDDVAGRLKEHGHPAPKIRPNNPPYAEQRAVDPDGNYFDLSEHGFQDEQYQEDRAARGDSGGKVKEPV
;
A
#
# COMPACT_ATOMS: atom_id res chain seq x y z
N MET A 1 -12.26 -59.16 -18.09
CA MET A 1 -11.58 -58.15 -17.25
C MET A 1 -10.96 -57.11 -18.18
N ARG A 2 -11.50 -55.88 -18.24
CA ARG A 2 -10.97 -54.81 -19.10
C ARG A 2 -9.86 -54.07 -18.35
N ARG A 3 -8.71 -53.92 -19.00
CA ARG A 3 -7.52 -53.20 -18.53
C ARG A 3 -7.83 -51.69 -18.56
N ILE A 4 -7.66 -51.01 -17.43
CA ILE A 4 -7.75 -49.55 -17.31
C ILE A 4 -6.32 -49.02 -17.50
N GLU A 5 -6.11 -48.12 -18.46
CA GLU A 5 -4.84 -47.39 -18.61
C GLU A 5 -4.84 -46.13 -17.73
N PRO A 6 -3.69 -45.72 -17.18
CA PRO A 6 -3.63 -44.49 -16.41
C PRO A 6 -3.55 -43.28 -17.34
N GLU A 7 -4.53 -42.37 -17.25
CA GLU A 7 -4.42 -41.05 -17.85
C GLU A 7 -3.27 -40.29 -17.18
N THR A 8 -2.22 -40.02 -17.95
CA THR A 8 -1.11 -39.18 -17.53
C THR A 8 -1.48 -37.72 -17.78
N GLY A 9 -1.87 -37.04 -16.69
CA GLY A 9 -1.97 -35.59 -16.66
C GLY A 9 -0.63 -34.92 -16.94
N ARG A 10 -0.61 -34.03 -17.92
CA ARG A 10 0.30 -32.88 -17.99
C ARG A 10 -0.50 -31.65 -18.42
N GLY A 11 -1.29 -31.13 -17.48
CA GLY A 11 -1.72 -29.74 -17.56
C GLY A 11 -0.47 -28.88 -17.43
N GLY A 12 -0.03 -28.30 -18.54
CA GLY A 12 1.03 -27.31 -18.54
C GLY A 12 0.57 -26.13 -17.68
N ALA A 13 1.11 -26.02 -16.46
CA ALA A 13 1.02 -24.77 -15.72
C ALA A 13 1.65 -23.70 -16.62
N SER A 14 0.81 -22.81 -17.15
CA SER A 14 1.26 -21.67 -17.93
C SER A 14 2.29 -20.94 -17.08
N ARG A 15 3.55 -21.01 -17.50
CA ARG A 15 4.66 -20.37 -16.84
C ARG A 15 4.43 -18.87 -17.02
N VAL A 16 3.83 -18.24 -16.02
CA VAL A 16 3.62 -16.79 -15.99
C VAL A 16 4.98 -16.16 -16.29
N LYS A 17 5.04 -15.44 -17.42
CA LYS A 17 6.23 -14.72 -17.85
C LYS A 17 6.57 -13.75 -16.71
N PRO A 18 7.81 -13.73 -16.18
CA PRO A 18 8.16 -12.76 -15.16
C PRO A 18 7.91 -11.36 -15.73
N PRO A 19 7.38 -10.42 -14.92
CA PRO A 19 7.06 -9.08 -15.41
C PRO A 19 8.32 -8.46 -16.01
N GLN A 20 8.23 -8.12 -17.29
CA GLN A 20 9.28 -7.44 -18.04
C GLN A 20 9.21 -5.96 -17.67
N GLY A 21 9.82 -5.60 -16.55
CA GLY A 21 9.96 -4.22 -16.11
C GLY A 21 11.30 -4.04 -15.43
N THR A 22 12.08 -3.07 -15.91
CA THR A 22 13.36 -2.62 -15.32
C THR A 22 13.18 -1.84 -14.00
N GLY A 23 11.95 -1.79 -13.47
CA GLY A 23 11.60 -1.15 -12.21
C GLY A 23 11.83 -2.05 -11.00
N THR A 24 12.06 -1.44 -9.84
CA THR A 24 12.27 -2.19 -8.60
C THR A 24 10.95 -2.80 -8.12
N MET A 25 11.01 -3.95 -7.45
CA MET A 25 9.79 -4.56 -6.89
C MET A 25 9.13 -3.62 -5.88
N ALA A 26 7.81 -3.41 -6.02
CA ALA A 26 7.00 -2.65 -5.07
C ALA A 26 7.25 -3.11 -3.63
N LYS A 27 7.33 -2.15 -2.69
CA LYS A 27 7.65 -2.43 -1.29
C LYS A 27 6.46 -2.11 -0.41
N ILE A 28 6.12 -3.00 0.52
CA ILE A 28 5.17 -2.67 1.59
C ILE A 28 5.88 -1.71 2.54
N ARG A 29 5.33 -0.50 2.67
CA ARG A 29 5.93 0.61 3.42
C ARG A 29 4.93 1.32 4.33
N HIS A 30 3.70 0.81 4.36
CA HIS A 30 2.63 1.36 5.15
C HIS A 30 1.70 0.28 5.68
N ILE A 31 1.26 0.45 6.93
CA ILE A 31 0.14 -0.30 7.52
C ILE A 31 -0.77 0.70 8.25
N ALA A 32 -2.07 0.53 8.12
CA ALA A 32 -3.06 1.23 8.91
C ALA A 32 -3.75 0.28 9.89
N ILE A 33 -3.87 0.71 11.13
CA ILE A 33 -4.52 0.01 12.23
C ILE A 33 -5.64 0.90 12.75
N LYS A 34 -6.86 0.36 12.77
CA LYS A 34 -7.99 0.97 13.48
C LYS A 34 -7.88 0.70 14.97
N SER A 35 -8.07 1.74 15.77
CA SER A 35 -8.04 1.67 17.23
C SER A 35 -9.19 2.47 17.83
N ASP A 36 -9.78 1.96 18.92
CA ASP A 36 -10.73 2.72 19.74
C ASP A 36 -10.02 3.86 20.49
N ASP A 37 -8.72 3.72 20.74
CA ASP A 37 -7.87 4.72 21.37
C ASP A 37 -6.51 4.79 20.66
N PRO A 38 -6.37 5.62 19.61
CA PRO A 38 -5.10 5.81 18.91
C PRO A 38 -4.00 6.36 19.81
N ILE A 39 -4.33 7.17 20.84
CA ILE A 39 -3.33 7.78 21.73
C ILE A 39 -2.69 6.69 22.59
N LYS A 40 -3.51 5.86 23.23
CA LYS A 40 -3.02 4.74 24.04
C LYS A 40 -2.25 3.73 23.20
N LEU A 41 -2.70 3.46 21.98
CA LEU A 41 -1.99 2.56 21.07
C LEU A 41 -0.65 3.14 20.61
N ALA A 42 -0.58 4.46 20.36
CA ALA A 42 0.67 5.12 20.04
C ALA A 42 1.68 4.99 21.19
N GLN A 43 1.26 5.30 22.42
CA GLN A 43 2.09 5.16 23.61
C GLN A 43 2.62 3.74 23.77
N PHE A 44 1.79 2.73 23.54
CA PHE A 44 2.23 1.34 23.54
C PHE A 44 3.38 1.10 22.56
N TYR A 45 3.27 1.57 21.31
CA TYR A 45 4.33 1.38 20.31
C TYR A 45 5.58 2.23 20.58
N GLU A 46 5.43 3.44 21.12
CA GLU A 46 6.57 4.26 21.57
C GLU A 46 7.33 3.55 22.70
N ASP A 47 6.62 3.09 23.74
CA ASP A 47 7.22 2.53 24.95
C ASP A 47 7.80 1.12 24.77
N THR A 48 7.21 0.31 23.88
CA THR A 48 7.57 -1.11 23.76
C THR A 48 8.43 -1.43 22.54
N MET A 49 8.40 -0.59 21.52
CA MET A 49 9.08 -0.83 20.23
C MET A 49 9.93 0.35 19.77
N ASP A 50 10.08 1.39 20.59
CA ASP A 50 10.84 2.61 20.27
C ASP A 50 10.39 3.32 18.98
N MET A 51 9.14 3.10 18.57
CA MET A 51 8.59 3.78 17.40
C MET A 51 8.43 5.27 17.67
N LYS A 52 8.52 6.09 16.63
CA LYS A 52 8.41 7.55 16.76
C LYS A 52 7.13 8.05 16.12
N VAL A 53 6.39 8.89 16.83
CA VAL A 53 5.30 9.66 16.23
C VAL A 53 5.88 10.71 15.28
N ILE A 54 5.41 10.71 14.04
CA ILE A 54 5.80 11.68 13.00
C ILE A 54 4.70 12.67 12.69
N LEU A 55 3.42 12.30 12.87
CA LEU A 55 2.29 13.19 12.63
C LEU A 55 1.13 12.89 13.58
N ARG A 56 0.51 13.95 14.11
CA ARG A 56 -0.79 13.88 14.78
C ARG A 56 -1.78 14.79 14.05
N ARG A 57 -2.91 14.23 13.61
CA ARG A 57 -3.93 14.98 12.87
C ARG A 57 -5.10 15.39 13.77
N PRO A 58 -5.76 16.53 13.51
CA PRO A 58 -7.00 16.92 14.18
C PRO A 58 -8.11 15.86 14.09
N THR A 59 -8.05 14.97 13.09
CA THR A 59 -8.98 13.85 12.92
C THR A 59 -8.78 12.74 13.96
N GLY A 60 -7.79 12.84 14.86
CA GLY A 60 -7.42 11.78 15.81
C GLY A 60 -6.53 10.69 15.22
N ALA A 61 -6.17 10.79 13.93
CA ALA A 61 -5.19 9.89 13.33
C ALA A 61 -3.78 10.24 13.79
N ILE A 62 -2.99 9.22 14.13
CA ILE A 62 -1.59 9.35 14.54
C ILE A 62 -0.76 8.49 13.58
N TYR A 63 0.34 9.04 13.06
CA TYR A 63 1.26 8.31 12.20
C TYR A 63 2.58 8.14 12.94
N MET A 64 3.10 6.92 12.87
CA MET A 64 4.33 6.51 13.52
C MET A 64 5.30 5.91 12.51
N THR A 65 6.58 5.86 12.85
CA THR A 65 7.62 5.22 12.05
C THR A 65 8.61 4.46 12.93
N ASP A 66 9.15 3.38 12.38
CA ASP A 66 10.36 2.68 12.88
C ASP A 66 11.63 3.12 12.12
N GLY A 67 11.53 4.13 11.25
CA GLY A 67 12.59 4.57 10.33
C GLY A 67 12.58 3.84 8.99
N TYR A 68 11.82 2.76 8.86
CA TYR A 68 11.64 1.99 7.64
C TYR A 68 10.20 2.10 7.13
N MET A 69 9.18 1.86 7.94
CA MET A 69 7.78 1.87 7.53
C MET A 69 6.94 2.88 8.31
N ASN A 70 5.87 3.33 7.66
CA ASN A 70 4.85 4.18 8.26
C ASN A 70 3.72 3.31 8.85
N VAL A 71 3.32 3.58 10.08
CA VAL A 71 2.15 2.95 10.71
C VAL A 71 1.13 4.04 11.06
N ALA A 72 -0.04 3.99 10.43
CA ALA A 72 -1.15 4.89 10.74
C ALA A 72 -2.10 4.26 11.76
N LEU A 73 -2.26 4.92 12.90
CA LEU A 73 -3.24 4.61 13.91
C LEU A 73 -4.47 5.48 13.67
N LEU A 74 -5.56 4.85 13.23
CA LEU A 74 -6.79 5.51 12.83
C LEU A 74 -7.87 5.29 13.89
N PRO A 75 -8.61 6.33 14.31
CA PRO A 75 -9.73 6.11 15.21
C PRO A 75 -10.82 5.30 14.50
N VAL A 76 -11.38 4.32 15.21
CA VAL A 76 -12.59 3.61 14.79
C VAL A 76 -13.71 4.62 14.59
N ARG A 77 -14.45 4.49 13.49
CA ARG A 77 -15.61 5.31 13.13
C ARG A 77 -16.77 4.41 12.72
N ASP A 78 -17.98 4.94 12.82
CA ASP A 78 -19.21 4.37 12.25
C ASP A 78 -19.45 2.89 12.61
N GLY A 79 -19.18 2.50 13.85
CA GLY A 79 -19.36 1.13 14.32
C GLY A 79 -18.37 0.12 13.73
N GLY A 80 -17.25 0.60 13.17
CA GLY A 80 -16.13 -0.23 12.74
C GLY A 80 -15.50 -1.02 13.89
N LYS A 81 -14.60 -1.94 13.56
CA LYS A 81 -13.86 -2.75 14.54
C LYS A 81 -12.38 -2.36 14.55
N PRO A 82 -11.71 -2.41 15.72
CA PRO A 82 -10.27 -2.25 15.79
C PRO A 82 -9.54 -3.42 15.12
N GLY A 83 -8.32 -3.17 14.65
CA GLY A 83 -7.48 -4.15 13.95
C GLY A 83 -6.79 -3.58 12.70
N ILE A 84 -6.05 -4.44 11.99
CA ILE A 84 -5.44 -4.09 10.70
C ILE A 84 -6.55 -3.72 9.71
N ASP A 85 -6.40 -2.58 9.04
CA ASP A 85 -7.39 -2.02 8.12
C ASP A 85 -6.95 -2.07 6.66
N HIS A 86 -5.73 -1.62 6.38
CA HIS A 86 -5.12 -1.66 5.05
C HIS A 86 -3.60 -1.59 5.16
N PHE A 87 -2.92 -1.85 4.04
CA PHE A 87 -1.49 -1.67 3.88
C PHE A 87 -1.20 -0.79 2.66
N GLY A 88 0.05 -0.40 2.44
CA GLY A 88 0.41 0.42 1.29
C GLY A 88 1.74 0.05 0.68
N PHE A 89 1.80 0.16 -0.65
CA PHE A 89 3.00 -0.03 -1.44
C PHE A 89 3.61 1.31 -1.85
N GLU A 90 4.92 1.40 -1.64
CA GLU A 90 5.76 2.35 -2.35
C GLU A 90 6.10 1.75 -3.72
N VAL A 91 5.82 2.49 -4.78
CA VAL A 91 5.96 2.05 -6.18
C VAL A 91 6.71 3.09 -7.00
N ASP A 92 7.40 2.66 -8.04
CA ASP A 92 8.11 3.57 -8.94
C ASP A 92 7.13 4.35 -9.86
N SER A 93 5.99 3.74 -10.22
CA SER A 93 4.93 4.33 -11.07
C SER A 93 3.57 3.70 -10.74
N ILE A 94 2.59 4.54 -10.37
CA ILE A 94 1.20 4.14 -10.15
C ILE A 94 0.53 3.80 -11.48
N ASP A 95 0.87 4.49 -12.56
CA ASP A 95 0.32 4.21 -13.90
C ASP A 95 0.72 2.81 -14.40
N ASP A 96 1.96 2.39 -14.15
CA ASP A 96 2.41 1.03 -14.46
C ASP A 96 1.68 -0.02 -13.62
N VAL A 97 1.34 0.30 -12.36
CA VAL A 97 0.51 -0.57 -11.52
C VAL A 97 -0.92 -0.62 -12.05
N ALA A 98 -1.49 0.51 -12.45
CA ALA A 98 -2.84 0.60 -13.00
C ALA A 98 -2.98 -0.17 -14.32
N GLY A 99 -1.96 -0.09 -15.19
CA GLY A 99 -1.88 -0.87 -16.42
C GLY A 99 -1.92 -2.38 -16.14
N ARG A 100 -1.05 -2.85 -15.23
CA ARG A 100 -1.02 -4.27 -14.82
C ARG A 100 -2.34 -4.73 -14.18
N LEU A 101 -2.93 -3.93 -13.29
CA LEU A 101 -4.23 -4.25 -12.70
C LEU A 101 -5.29 -4.46 -13.79
N LYS A 102 -5.36 -3.57 -14.78
CA LYS A 102 -6.29 -3.66 -15.90
C LYS A 102 -6.04 -4.89 -16.77
N GLU A 103 -4.78 -5.21 -17.08
CA GLU A 103 -4.39 -6.42 -17.82
C GLU A 103 -4.86 -7.71 -17.14
N HIS A 104 -4.93 -7.69 -15.81
CA HIS A 104 -5.40 -8.80 -14.98
C HIS A 104 -6.88 -8.72 -14.61
N GLY A 105 -7.66 -7.82 -15.22
CA GLY A 105 -9.11 -7.72 -15.02
C GLY A 105 -9.54 -7.03 -13.72
N HIS A 106 -8.63 -6.29 -13.08
CA HIS A 106 -8.92 -5.51 -11.87
C HIS A 106 -9.21 -4.03 -12.20
N PRO A 107 -10.02 -3.34 -11.38
CA PRO A 107 -10.22 -1.91 -11.51
C PRO A 107 -8.92 -1.12 -11.32
N ALA A 108 -8.81 0.02 -12.02
CA ALA A 108 -7.72 0.96 -11.78
C ALA A 108 -7.78 1.53 -10.35
N PRO A 109 -6.63 1.89 -9.75
CA PRO A 109 -6.60 2.56 -8.47
C PRO A 109 -7.37 3.90 -8.52
N LYS A 110 -7.93 4.31 -7.39
CA LYS A 110 -8.72 5.54 -7.26
C LYS A 110 -8.05 6.51 -6.30
N ILE A 111 -8.10 7.80 -6.63
CA ILE A 111 -7.63 8.87 -5.73
C ILE A 111 -8.34 8.76 -4.38
N ARG A 112 -7.55 8.88 -3.29
CA ARG A 112 -8.09 8.80 -1.93
C ARG A 112 -8.89 10.06 -1.57
N PRO A 113 -10.11 9.91 -1.03
CA PRO A 113 -10.81 11.03 -0.42
C PRO A 113 -10.08 11.50 0.85
N ASN A 114 -10.31 12.75 1.25
CA ASN A 114 -9.79 13.37 2.49
C ASN A 114 -8.29 13.70 2.52
N ASN A 115 -7.66 13.84 1.35
CA ASN A 115 -6.31 14.37 1.19
C ASN A 115 -5.28 13.75 2.18
N PRO A 116 -5.06 12.43 2.14
CA PRO A 116 -4.08 11.82 3.03
C PRO A 116 -2.65 12.22 2.64
N PRO A 117 -1.77 12.45 3.64
CA PRO A 117 -0.42 12.96 3.42
C PRO A 117 0.59 11.94 2.85
N TYR A 118 0.23 10.66 2.73
CA TYR A 118 1.17 9.61 2.32
C TYR A 118 0.62 8.62 1.29
N ALA A 119 -0.69 8.66 1.01
CA ALA A 119 -1.34 7.73 0.09
C ALA A 119 -1.95 8.51 -1.08
N GLU A 120 -1.57 8.17 -2.31
CA GLU A 120 -2.02 8.91 -3.49
C GLU A 120 -3.31 8.29 -4.04
N GLN A 121 -3.27 6.97 -4.24
CA GLN A 121 -4.35 6.19 -4.82
C GLN A 121 -4.56 4.88 -4.04
N ARG A 122 -5.74 4.26 -4.22
CA ARG A 122 -6.13 3.01 -3.56
C ARG A 122 -6.71 2.02 -4.53
N ALA A 123 -6.35 0.76 -4.36
CA ALA A 123 -6.91 -0.37 -5.06
C ALA A 123 -7.35 -1.46 -4.07
N VAL A 124 -7.93 -2.53 -4.61
CA VAL A 124 -8.46 -3.68 -3.87
C VAL A 124 -7.90 -4.94 -4.49
N ASP A 125 -7.39 -5.85 -3.67
CA ASP A 125 -6.90 -7.15 -4.14
C ASP A 125 -8.06 -8.16 -4.37
N PRO A 126 -7.78 -9.37 -4.88
CA PRO A 126 -8.83 -10.37 -5.14
C PRO A 126 -9.64 -10.79 -3.90
N ASP A 127 -9.07 -10.67 -2.70
CA ASP A 127 -9.70 -11.10 -1.44
C ASP A 127 -10.44 -9.93 -0.76
N GLY A 128 -10.45 -8.75 -1.37
CA GLY A 128 -11.13 -7.58 -0.84
C GLY A 128 -10.27 -6.73 0.11
N ASN A 129 -8.97 -7.00 0.23
CA ASN A 129 -8.09 -6.17 1.04
C ASN A 129 -7.82 -4.85 0.32
N TYR A 130 -8.00 -3.75 1.04
CA TYR A 130 -7.60 -2.44 0.56
C TYR A 130 -6.09 -2.30 0.65
N PHE A 131 -5.49 -1.78 -0.42
CA PHE A 131 -4.11 -1.31 -0.37
C PHE A 131 -3.96 0.06 -1.02
N ASP A 132 -3.05 0.85 -0.46
CA ASP A 132 -2.71 2.17 -0.96
C ASP A 132 -1.43 2.13 -1.81
N LEU A 133 -1.31 3.11 -2.70
CA LEU A 133 -0.14 3.31 -3.56
C LEU A 133 0.43 4.71 -3.33
N SER A 134 1.75 4.80 -3.30
CA SER A 134 2.50 6.05 -3.20
C SER A 134 3.77 5.98 -4.04
N GLU A 135 4.03 7.01 -4.85
CA GLU A 135 5.30 7.16 -5.60
C GLU A 135 6.35 7.93 -4.78
N HIS A 136 5.90 8.86 -3.93
CA HIS A 136 6.77 9.60 -3.03
C HIS A 136 7.14 8.81 -1.76
N GLY A 137 6.49 7.66 -1.53
CA GLY A 137 6.68 6.82 -0.35
C GLY A 137 5.84 7.27 0.85
N PHE A 138 6.22 6.82 2.03
CA PHE A 138 5.47 7.06 3.28
C PHE A 138 6.32 7.69 4.39
N GLN A 139 7.49 8.22 4.02
CA GLN A 139 8.46 8.81 4.93
C GLN A 139 8.24 10.32 5.09
N ASP A 140 7.88 11.00 4.01
CA ASP A 140 7.71 12.46 3.97
C ASP A 140 6.24 12.82 3.80
N GLU A 141 5.75 13.78 4.60
CA GLU A 141 4.39 14.31 4.48
C GLU A 141 4.23 15.10 3.18
N GLN A 142 3.34 14.65 2.31
CA GLN A 142 2.94 15.38 1.10
C GLN A 142 1.43 15.33 0.92
N TYR A 143 0.79 16.48 0.79
CA TYR A 143 -0.65 16.58 0.53
C TYR A 143 -0.94 16.63 -0.98
N GLN A 144 -2.20 16.43 -1.37
CA GLN A 144 -2.64 16.46 -2.77
C GLN A 144 -2.27 17.78 -3.46
N GLU A 145 -2.29 18.90 -2.73
CA GLU A 145 -1.90 20.21 -3.25
C GLU A 145 -0.40 20.26 -3.56
N ASP A 146 0.45 19.70 -2.68
CA ASP A 146 1.90 19.58 -2.90
C ASP A 146 2.20 18.70 -4.12
N ARG A 147 1.43 17.63 -4.32
CA ARG A 147 1.52 16.74 -5.49
C ARG A 147 1.09 17.45 -6.77
N ALA A 148 -0.05 18.14 -6.73
CA ALA A 148 -0.59 18.86 -7.88
C ALA A 148 0.34 20.00 -8.33
N ALA A 149 0.97 20.69 -7.39
CA ALA A 149 1.93 21.76 -7.66
C ALA A 149 3.23 21.27 -8.32
N ARG A 150 3.59 19.99 -8.17
CA ARG A 150 4.79 19.41 -8.79
C ARG A 150 4.62 19.08 -10.27
N GLY A 151 3.39 18.92 -10.75
CA GLY A 151 3.10 18.55 -12.13
C GLY A 151 3.60 17.13 -12.46
N ASP A 152 2.81 16.42 -13.25
CA ASP A 152 3.11 15.12 -13.86
C ASP A 152 4.49 15.10 -14.57
N SER A 153 5.55 14.80 -13.81
CA SER A 153 6.94 14.67 -14.30
C SER A 153 7.84 13.88 -13.32
N GLY A 154 7.26 12.90 -12.63
CA GLY A 154 7.92 12.12 -11.56
C GLY A 154 8.85 11.00 -12.02
N GLY A 155 9.38 11.03 -13.25
CA GLY A 155 10.47 10.15 -13.65
C GLY A 155 11.73 10.50 -12.84
N LYS A 156 11.95 9.83 -11.70
CA LYS A 156 13.20 9.99 -10.93
C LYS A 156 14.39 9.61 -11.82
N VAL A 157 15.14 10.62 -12.26
CA VAL A 157 16.48 10.43 -12.81
C VAL A 157 17.35 9.93 -11.66
N LYS A 158 17.71 8.64 -11.67
CA LYS A 158 18.75 8.10 -10.77
C LYS A 158 20.11 8.61 -11.24
N GLU A 159 20.80 9.35 -10.38
CA GLU A 159 22.24 9.58 -10.56
C GLU A 159 22.99 8.24 -10.45
N PRO A 160 23.98 7.99 -11.30
CA PRO A 160 24.71 6.73 -11.29
C PRO A 160 25.69 6.69 -10.09
N VAL A 161 25.73 5.53 -9.43
CA VAL A 161 26.84 5.12 -8.55
C VAL A 161 27.81 4.27 -9.36
#